data_AF-A0A7D6CBX7-F1
#
_entry.id   AF-A0A7D6CBX7-F1
#
_cell.length_a   1.000
_cell.length_b   1.000
_cell.length_c   1.000
_cell.angle_alpha   90.00
_cell.angle_beta   90.00
_cell.angle_gamma   90.00
#
_symmetry.space_group_name_H-M   'P 1'
#
loop_
_entity.id
_entity.type
_entity.pdbx_description
1 polymer ?
#
loop_
_entity_poly.entity_id
_entity_poly.type
_entity_poly.pdbx_seq_one_letter_code
_entity_poly.pdbx_strand_id
1 'polypeptide(L)'
;MAEISTSTDNRPSVSAGIGGGRRRDRAAGPPLRKPRWPKAYAFALVTGAFFLFSWLGQFFFQLVVQRNEASQHGQAFAWSEYLPQFLASTFENWQSEFLQLIWQAAGLALFYYWGSSQSRESDERIEAKLDALLRERNLDPENP
;
A
#
# COMPACT_ATOMS: atom_id res chain seq x y z
N MET A 1 -11.09 -37.46 73.80
CA MET A 1 -11.07 -36.58 74.99
C MET A 1 -9.61 -36.17 75.18
N ALA A 2 -9.19 -34.91 75.21
CA ALA A 2 -9.88 -33.65 75.44
C ALA A 2 -9.26 -32.51 74.60
N GLU A 3 -10.06 -31.47 74.43
CA GLU A 3 -9.80 -30.22 73.72
C GLU A 3 -8.62 -29.43 74.32
N ILE A 4 -7.87 -28.73 73.47
CA ILE A 4 -6.99 -27.64 73.92
C ILE A 4 -7.62 -26.33 73.43
N SER A 5 -8.19 -25.60 74.39
CA SER A 5 -8.65 -24.22 74.23
C SER A 5 -7.46 -23.26 74.09
N THR A 6 -7.53 -22.45 73.04
CA THR A 6 -7.35 -20.98 73.02
C THR A 6 -6.25 -20.38 73.89
N SER A 7 -5.18 -19.89 73.25
CA SER A 7 -4.43 -18.74 73.75
C SER A 7 -4.37 -17.67 72.67
N THR A 8 -5.11 -16.60 72.96
CA THR A 8 -5.09 -15.27 72.35
C THR A 8 -3.67 -14.79 72.03
N ASP A 9 -3.34 -14.61 70.75
CA ASP A 9 -2.20 -13.76 70.35
C ASP A 9 -2.72 -12.38 69.96
N ASN A 10 -2.44 -11.44 70.85
CA ASN A 10 -2.70 -10.02 70.72
C ASN A 10 -1.47 -9.39 70.02
N ARG A 11 -1.60 -8.99 68.75
CA ARG A 11 -0.63 -8.13 68.10
C ARG A 11 -1.26 -6.87 67.53
N PRO A 12 -0.59 -5.71 67.70
CA PRO A 12 -1.17 -4.39 67.50
C PRO A 12 -1.40 -4.05 66.02
N SER A 13 -2.45 -3.26 65.82
CA SER A 13 -2.79 -2.55 64.59
C SER A 13 -1.63 -1.68 64.11
N VAL A 14 -0.96 -2.11 63.04
CA VAL A 14 -0.07 -1.23 62.26
C VAL A 14 -0.91 -0.58 61.16
N SER A 15 -1.40 0.62 61.45
CA SER A 15 -1.78 1.58 60.42
C SER A 15 -0.51 2.23 59.87
N ALA A 16 -0.09 1.85 58.67
CA ALA A 16 0.89 2.59 57.89
C ALA A 16 0.42 2.60 56.45
N GLY A 17 0.19 3.82 55.95
CA GLY A 17 -0.50 4.05 54.71
C GLY A 17 0.33 3.75 53.45
N ILE A 18 -0.35 4.04 52.35
CA ILE A 18 0.20 4.30 51.02
C ILE A 18 0.55 3.06 50.21
N GLY A 19 -0.49 2.55 49.57
CA GLY A 19 -0.39 1.65 48.43
C GLY A 19 -1.67 1.64 47.62
N GLY A 20 -2.32 2.80 47.48
CA GLY A 20 -3.40 2.99 46.52
C GLY A 20 -2.84 2.80 45.12
N GLY A 21 -2.77 1.54 44.68
CA GLY A 21 -2.50 1.17 43.31
C GLY A 21 -3.63 1.73 42.46
N ARG A 22 -3.46 2.98 42.05
CA ARG A 22 -4.18 3.57 40.92
C ARG A 22 -3.91 2.62 39.77
N ARG A 23 -4.85 1.70 39.54
CA ARG A 23 -5.02 1.06 38.24
C ARG A 23 -5.03 2.25 37.28
N ARG A 24 -3.94 2.40 36.54
CA ARG A 24 -3.94 3.28 35.37
C ARG A 24 -4.92 2.60 34.45
N ASP A 25 -6.18 3.00 34.56
CA ASP A 25 -7.17 2.78 33.54
C ASP A 25 -6.56 3.40 32.29
N ARG A 26 -5.89 2.56 31.49
CA ARG A 26 -5.40 2.95 30.17
C ARG A 26 -6.64 3.48 29.49
N ALA A 27 -6.66 4.79 29.27
CA ALA A 27 -7.70 5.44 28.50
C ALA A 27 -7.94 4.58 27.26
N ALA A 28 -9.10 3.92 27.21
CA ALA A 28 -9.54 3.24 26.02
C ALA A 28 -9.64 4.35 24.98
N GLY A 29 -8.71 4.36 24.02
CA GLY A 29 -8.72 5.33 22.93
C GLY A 29 -10.09 5.32 22.24
N PRO A 30 -10.51 6.42 21.60
CA PRO A 30 -11.80 6.48 20.93
C PRO A 30 -11.94 5.27 19.99
N PRO A 31 -13.10 4.57 19.95
CA PRO A 31 -13.26 3.46 19.04
C PRO A 31 -13.05 3.99 17.62
N LEU A 32 -12.03 3.50 16.93
CA LEU A 32 -11.79 3.79 15.53
C LEU A 32 -13.05 3.35 14.76
N ARG A 33 -13.91 4.31 14.45
CA ARG A 33 -15.15 4.06 13.70
C ARG A 33 -14.74 3.55 12.33
N LYS A 34 -14.97 2.25 12.07
CA LYS A 34 -14.77 1.67 10.73
C LYS A 34 -15.55 2.52 9.72
N PRO A 35 -14.89 3.08 8.69
CA PRO A 35 -15.59 3.84 7.68
C PRO A 35 -16.64 2.95 7.02
N ARG A 36 -17.81 3.53 6.70
CA ARG A 36 -18.89 2.82 6.00
C ARG A 36 -18.32 2.30 4.67
N TRP A 37 -18.60 1.04 4.33
CA TRP A 37 -18.13 0.33 3.13
C TRP A 37 -18.02 1.21 1.85
N PRO A 38 -19.04 2.00 1.46
CA PRO A 38 -18.93 2.85 0.26
C PRO A 38 -17.88 3.97 0.35
N LYS A 39 -17.52 4.46 1.54
CA LYS A 39 -16.42 5.43 1.71
C LYS A 39 -15.04 4.76 1.63
N ALA A 40 -14.94 3.50 2.04
CA ALA A 40 -13.70 2.74 1.95
C ALA A 40 -13.37 2.36 0.49
N TYR A 41 -14.39 2.12 -0.34
CA TYR A 41 -14.24 1.76 -1.75
C TYR A 41 -14.63 2.88 -2.72
N ALA A 42 -14.85 4.11 -2.23
CA ALA A 42 -15.31 5.23 -3.05
C ALA A 42 -14.41 5.46 -4.27
N PHE A 43 -13.10 5.40 -4.07
CA PHE A 43 -12.12 5.52 -5.16
C PHE A 43 -12.31 4.43 -6.23
N ALA A 44 -12.40 3.17 -5.83
CA ALA A 44 -12.60 2.06 -6.76
C ALA A 44 -13.94 2.16 -7.50
N LEU A 45 -15.00 2.61 -6.82
CA LEU A 45 -16.33 2.79 -7.43
C LEU A 45 -16.34 3.93 -8.45
N VAL A 46 -15.76 5.09 -8.11
CA VAL A 46 -15.69 6.24 -9.01
C VAL A 46 -14.82 5.91 -10.22
N THR A 47 -13.63 5.37 -10.01
CA THR A 47 -12.73 4.95 -11.10
C THR A 47 -13.37 3.85 -11.95
N GLY A 48 -14.03 2.87 -11.32
CA GLY A 48 -14.78 1.83 -12.03
C GLY A 48 -15.92 2.38 -12.87
N ALA A 49 -16.64 3.40 -12.38
CA ALA A 49 -17.70 4.07 -13.15
C ALA A 49 -17.14 4.81 -14.37
N PHE A 50 -16.05 5.56 -14.22
CA PHE A 50 -15.37 6.21 -15.34
C PHE A 50 -14.82 5.19 -16.36
N PHE A 51 -14.27 4.08 -15.88
CA PHE A 51 -13.80 2.98 -16.72
C PHE A 51 -14.94 2.35 -17.52
N LEU A 52 -16.07 2.03 -16.88
CA LEU A 52 -17.22 1.47 -17.59
C LEU A 52 -17.80 2.47 -18.58
N PHE A 53 -17.85 3.75 -18.23
CA PHE A 53 -18.31 4.80 -19.13
C PHE A 53 -17.42 4.91 -20.38
N SER A 54 -16.09 4.92 -20.21
CA SER A 54 -15.17 4.97 -21.36
C SER A 54 -15.22 3.70 -22.19
N TRP A 55 -15.31 2.53 -21.56
CA TRP A 55 -15.40 1.23 -22.24
C TRP A 55 -16.68 1.10 -23.06
N LEU A 56 -17.82 1.55 -22.52
CA LEU A 56 -19.08 1.64 -23.26
C LEU A 56 -18.96 2.62 -24.44
N GLY A 57 -18.31 3.77 -24.23
CA GLY A 57 -18.00 4.70 -25.31
C GLY A 57 -17.25 4.03 -26.45
N GLN A 58 -16.14 3.35 -26.14
CA GLN A 58 -15.35 2.59 -27.12
C GLN A 58 -16.20 1.55 -27.86
N PHE A 59 -17.02 0.79 -27.13
CA PHE A 59 -17.96 -0.17 -27.70
C PHE A 59 -18.88 0.49 -28.74
N PHE A 60 -19.55 1.58 -28.37
CA PHE A 60 -20.45 2.28 -29.30
C PHE A 60 -19.71 2.85 -30.52
N PHE A 61 -18.52 3.43 -30.34
CA PHE A 61 -17.73 3.93 -31.47
C PHE A 61 -17.34 2.82 -32.43
N GLN A 62 -16.81 1.69 -31.93
CA GLN A 62 -16.48 0.55 -32.79
C GLN A 62 -17.73 -0.04 -33.47
N LEU A 63 -18.88 -0.05 -32.79
CA LEU A 63 -20.13 -0.52 -33.38
C LEU A 63 -20.57 0.35 -34.55
N VAL A 64 -20.47 1.67 -34.42
CA VAL A 64 -20.80 2.62 -35.50
C VAL A 64 -19.85 2.42 -36.68
N VAL A 65 -18.54 2.28 -36.44
CA VAL A 65 -17.55 2.04 -37.49
C VAL A 65 -17.85 0.75 -38.25
N GLN A 66 -18.01 -0.37 -37.53
CA GLN A 66 -18.32 -1.67 -38.14
C GLN A 66 -19.63 -1.66 -38.94
N ARG A 67 -20.68 -0.99 -38.43
CA ARG A 67 -21.95 -0.86 -39.17
C ARG A 67 -21.81 -0.02 -40.43
N ASN A 68 -21.04 1.07 -40.38
CA ASN A 68 -20.78 1.91 -41.54
C ASN A 68 -19.98 1.13 -42.60
N GLU A 69 -18.98 0.37 -42.17
CA GLU A 69 -18.11 -0.42 -43.05
C GLU A 69 -18.87 -1.59 -43.71
N ALA A 70 -19.70 -2.32 -42.94
CA ALA A 70 -20.60 -3.33 -43.49
C ALA A 70 -21.55 -2.72 -44.54
N SER A 71 -22.11 -1.54 -44.27
CA SER A 71 -23.00 -0.85 -45.21
C SER A 71 -22.27 -0.42 -46.50
N GLN A 72 -21.01 0.05 -46.39
CA GLN A 72 -20.19 0.42 -47.54
C GLN A 72 -19.80 -0.79 -48.40
N HIS A 73 -19.61 -1.95 -47.79
CA HIS A 73 -19.34 -3.21 -48.49
C HIS A 73 -20.59 -3.98 -48.92
N GLY A 74 -21.79 -3.44 -48.69
CA GLY A 74 -23.06 -4.09 -49.02
C GLY A 74 -23.35 -5.36 -48.20
N GLN A 75 -22.73 -5.50 -47.04
CA GLN A 75 -22.86 -6.65 -46.14
C GLN A 75 -23.82 -6.33 -44.99
N ALA A 76 -24.51 -7.36 -44.47
CA ALA A 76 -25.34 -7.23 -43.29
C ALA A 76 -24.47 -7.28 -42.02
N PHE A 77 -24.74 -6.41 -41.06
CA PHE A 77 -24.04 -6.41 -39.78
C PHE A 77 -24.30 -7.71 -38.99
N ALA A 78 -23.23 -8.40 -38.60
CA ALA A 78 -23.28 -9.64 -37.82
C ALA A 78 -22.72 -9.45 -36.41
N TRP A 79 -23.55 -9.69 -35.38
CA TRP A 79 -23.11 -9.65 -33.98
C TRP A 79 -22.05 -10.70 -33.65
N SER A 80 -22.08 -11.83 -34.35
CA SER A 80 -21.12 -12.93 -34.22
C SER A 80 -19.69 -12.55 -34.63
N GLU A 81 -19.54 -11.53 -35.48
CA GLU A 81 -18.24 -11.01 -35.91
C GLU A 81 -17.81 -9.84 -35.03
N TYR A 82 -18.76 -8.98 -34.67
CA TYR A 82 -18.49 -7.78 -33.90
C TYR A 82 -18.02 -8.06 -32.46
N LEU A 83 -18.68 -8.94 -31.69
CA LEU A 83 -18.31 -9.21 -30.30
C LEU A 83 -16.88 -9.76 -30.15
N PRO A 84 -16.49 -10.80 -30.91
CA PRO A 84 -15.12 -11.30 -30.89
C PRO A 84 -14.11 -10.24 -31.33
N GLN A 85 -14.40 -9.46 -32.38
CA GLN A 85 -13.51 -8.41 -32.85
C GLN A 85 -13.33 -7.28 -31.83
N PHE A 86 -14.42 -6.87 -31.17
CA PHE A 86 -14.40 -5.87 -30.10
C PHE A 86 -13.54 -6.34 -28.92
N LEU A 87 -13.76 -7.58 -28.46
CA LEU A 87 -12.99 -8.16 -27.36
C LEU A 87 -11.53 -8.34 -27.75
N ALA A 88 -11.24 -8.87 -28.93
CA ALA A 88 -9.88 -9.03 -29.43
C ALA A 88 -9.14 -7.69 -29.48
N SER A 89 -9.74 -6.66 -30.09
CA SER A 89 -9.18 -5.31 -30.13
C SER A 89 -8.96 -4.71 -28.73
N THR A 90 -9.89 -4.95 -27.79
CA THR A 90 -9.73 -4.52 -26.39
C THR A 90 -8.59 -5.25 -25.69
N PHE A 91 -8.48 -6.56 -25.88
CA PHE A 91 -7.44 -7.39 -25.28
C PHE A 91 -6.07 -7.15 -25.89
N GLU A 92 -5.97 -6.88 -27.19
CA GLU A 92 -4.74 -6.48 -27.87
C GLU A 92 -4.23 -5.14 -27.33
N ASN A 93 -5.13 -4.16 -27.19
CA ASN A 93 -4.79 -2.88 -26.57
C ASN A 93 -4.34 -3.07 -25.12
N TRP A 94 -5.03 -3.89 -24.33
CA TRP A 94 -4.58 -4.21 -22.97
C TRP A 94 -3.24 -4.93 -22.97
N GLN A 95 -3.04 -5.89 -23.85
CA GLN A 95 -1.79 -6.65 -23.94
C GLN A 95 -0.60 -5.71 -24.18
N SER A 96 -0.70 -4.81 -25.15
CA SER A 96 0.37 -3.86 -25.47
C SER A 96 0.62 -2.89 -24.32
N GLU A 97 -0.43 -2.36 -23.70
CA GLU A 97 -0.32 -1.44 -22.57
C GLU A 97 0.30 -2.11 -21.33
N PHE A 98 -0.09 -3.35 -21.01
CA PHE A 98 0.55 -4.10 -19.92
C PHE A 98 2.01 -4.41 -20.23
N LEU A 99 2.32 -4.81 -21.46
CA LEU A 99 3.70 -5.08 -21.86
C LEU A 99 4.54 -3.80 -21.76
N GLN A 100 3.99 -2.65 -22.16
CA GLN A 100 4.62 -1.35 -22.01
C GLN A 100 4.85 -1.00 -20.53
N LEU A 101 3.84 -1.14 -19.68
CA LEU A 101 3.95 -0.84 -18.26
C LEU A 101 4.95 -1.76 -17.57
N ILE A 102 4.95 -3.06 -17.88
CA ILE A 102 5.91 -4.02 -17.35
C ILE A 102 7.32 -3.65 -17.82
N TRP A 103 7.50 -3.36 -19.10
CA TRP A 103 8.81 -2.98 -19.63
C TRP A 103 9.32 -1.68 -19.02
N GLN A 104 8.47 -0.67 -18.86
CA GLN A 104 8.81 0.60 -18.22
C GLN A 104 9.14 0.40 -16.73
N ALA A 105 8.32 -0.33 -15.99
CA ALA A 105 8.55 -0.60 -14.57
C ALA A 105 9.81 -1.46 -14.37
N ALA A 106 10.02 -2.48 -15.20
CA ALA A 106 11.22 -3.32 -15.17
C ALA A 106 12.46 -2.52 -15.55
N GLY A 107 12.40 -1.70 -16.61
CA GLY A 107 13.48 -0.80 -17.02
C GLY A 107 13.84 0.18 -15.91
N LEU A 108 12.85 0.80 -15.27
CA LEU A 108 13.05 1.68 -14.11
C LEU A 108 13.61 0.92 -12.91
N ALA A 109 13.14 -0.28 -12.62
CA ALA A 109 13.64 -1.09 -11.51
C ALA A 109 15.10 -1.53 -11.75
N LEU A 110 15.45 -1.91 -12.98
CA LEU A 110 16.83 -2.26 -13.37
C LEU A 110 17.74 -1.03 -13.33
N PHE A 111 17.28 0.11 -13.86
CA PHE A 111 18.03 1.36 -13.81
C PHE A 111 18.21 1.85 -12.37
N TYR A 112 17.17 1.72 -11.54
CA TYR A 112 17.26 1.98 -10.11
C TYR A 112 18.25 1.04 -9.44
N TYR A 113 18.23 -0.26 -9.74
CA TYR A 113 19.17 -1.21 -9.17
C TYR A 113 20.62 -0.86 -9.53
N TRP A 114 20.90 -0.62 -10.83
CA TRP A 114 22.24 -0.26 -11.32
C TRP A 114 22.68 1.15 -10.87
N GLY A 115 21.76 2.11 -10.88
CA GLY A 115 22.00 3.46 -10.39
C GLY A 115 22.21 3.48 -8.87
N SER A 116 21.49 2.64 -8.12
CA SER A 116 21.66 2.50 -6.67
C SER A 116 23.00 1.86 -6.33
N SER A 117 23.51 0.90 -7.10
CA SER A 117 24.86 0.37 -6.85
C SER A 117 25.93 1.44 -7.10
N GLN A 118 25.77 2.28 -8.12
CA GLN A 118 26.66 3.43 -8.35
C GLN A 118 26.53 4.53 -7.28
N SER A 119 25.32 4.81 -6.79
CA SER A 119 25.11 5.77 -5.70
C SER A 119 25.73 5.30 -4.40
N ARG A 120 25.58 4.01 -4.05
CA ARG A 120 26.17 3.42 -2.83
C ARG A 120 27.69 3.45 -2.85
N GLU A 121 28.32 3.09 -3.98
CA GLU A 121 29.78 3.20 -4.14
C GLU A 121 30.26 4.66 -4.02
N SER A 122 29.51 5.60 -4.60
CA SER A 122 29.82 7.03 -4.51
C SER A 122 29.69 7.56 -3.08
N ASP A 123 28.61 7.21 -2.37
CA ASP A 123 28.36 7.62 -0.99
C ASP A 123 29.41 7.05 -0.04
N GLU A 124 29.75 5.75 -0.16
CA GLU A 124 30.82 5.11 0.64
C GLU A 124 32.18 5.80 0.43
N ARG A 125 32.48 6.20 -0.81
CA ARG A 125 33.73 6.91 -1.13
C ARG A 125 33.73 8.36 -0.62
N ILE A 126 32.57 9.00 -0.53
CA ILE A 126 32.42 10.34 0.05
C ILE A 126 32.58 10.27 1.57
N GLU A 127 31.97 9.29 2.23
CA GLU A 127 32.08 9.03 3.67
C GLU A 127 33.54 8.75 4.07
N ALA A 128 34.23 7.87 3.33
CA ALA A 128 35.65 7.57 3.57
C ALA A 128 36.56 8.82 3.44
N LYS A 129 36.25 9.75 2.53
CA LYS A 129 36.98 11.01 2.41
C LYS A 129 36.64 11.99 3.53
N LEU A 130 35.38 12.03 3.95
CA LEU A 130 34.94 12.87 5.05
C LEU A 130 35.60 12.46 6.35
N ASP A 131 35.65 11.15 6.64
CA ASP A 131 36.35 10.58 7.80
C ASP A 131 37.84 10.87 7.79
N ALA A 132 38.49 10.77 6.62
CA ALA A 132 39.91 11.11 6.48
C ALA A 132 40.17 12.58 6.83
N LEU A 133 39.30 13.50 6.40
CA LEU A 133 39.40 14.93 6.72
C LEU A 133 39.11 15.23 8.20
N LEU A 134 38.11 14.56 8.79
CA LEU A 134 37.80 14.71 10.22
C LEU A 134 38.97 14.25 11.10
N ARG A 135 39.62 13.13 10.72
CA ARG A 135 40.81 12.61 11.40
C ARG A 135 42.02 13.53 11.25
N GLU A 136 42.27 14.07 10.05
CA GLU A 136 43.36 15.02 9.81
C GLU A 136 43.18 16.34 10.59
N ARG A 137 41.93 16.77 10.77
CA ARG A 137 41.58 17.95 11.55
C ARG A 137 41.42 17.69 13.04
N ASN A 138 41.59 16.45 13.50
CA ASN A 138 41.46 16.02 14.90
C ASN A 138 40.08 16.39 15.50
N LEU A 139 39.03 16.35 14.68
CA LEU A 139 37.63 16.66 15.03
C LEU A 139 36.78 15.38 15.03
N ASP A 140 37.37 14.28 15.49
CA ASP A 140 36.73 12.96 15.47
C ASP A 140 35.70 12.88 16.62
N PRO A 141 34.40 12.65 16.37
CA PRO A 141 33.39 12.61 17.45
C PRO A 141 33.55 11.40 18.38
N GLU A 142 34.31 10.38 18.00
CA GLU A 142 34.57 9.18 18.82
C GLU A 142 35.86 9.26 19.67
N ASN A 143 36.70 10.28 19.50
CA ASN A 143 37.82 10.53 20.40
C ASN A 143 37.98 12.06 20.62
N PRO A 144 37.39 12.62 21.70
CA PRO A 144 37.28 14.06 21.92
C PRO A 144 38.62 14.78 22.17
#